data_AF-A0A838VVQ8-F1
#
_entry.id   AF-A0A838VVQ8-F1
#
_cell.length_a   1.000
_cell.length_b   1.000
_cell.length_c   1.000
_cell.angle_alpha   90.00
_cell.angle_beta   90.00
_cell.angle_gamma   90.00
#
_symmetry.space_group_name_H-M   'P 1'
#
loop_
_entity.id
_entity.type
_entity.pdbx_description
1 polymer ?
#
loop_
_entity_poly.entity_id
_entity_poly.type
_entity_poly.pdbx_seq_one_letter_code
_entity_poly.pdbx_strand_id
1 'polypeptide(L)'
;MSIRNDISRIIIELPKDQHKKLKARAAILGKSMREIVLESLELTQECMYSDHSPNVETQKSIQNIEEGKNLTEYTSLEDLSKKLGF
;
A
#
# COMPACT_ATOMS: atom_id res chain seq x y z
N MET A 1 22.32 25.88 8.55
CA MET A 1 21.29 26.37 7.61
C MET A 1 19.94 25.90 8.09
N SER A 2 19.01 26.82 8.31
CA SER A 2 17.63 26.48 8.72
C SER A 2 16.93 25.80 7.55
N ILE A 3 16.56 24.54 7.70
CA ILE A 3 15.72 23.83 6.71
C ILE A 3 14.34 24.48 6.80
N ARG A 4 14.12 25.51 5.96
CA ARG A 4 12.75 25.96 5.67
C ARG A 4 12.09 24.80 4.94
N ASN A 5 11.20 24.09 5.61
CA ASN A 5 10.32 23.14 4.95
C ASN A 5 9.53 23.90 3.89
N ASP A 6 9.79 23.65 2.60
CA ASP A 6 8.98 24.15 1.48
C ASP A 6 7.62 23.46 1.50
N ILE A 7 6.72 23.93 2.39
CA ILE A 7 5.37 23.42 2.51
C ILE A 7 4.49 24.16 1.51
N SER A 8 3.96 23.43 0.54
CA SER A 8 2.93 23.91 -0.38
C SER A 8 1.53 23.50 0.11
N ARG A 9 0.53 24.39 -0.07
CA ARG A 9 -0.86 24.14 0.31
C ARG A 9 -1.65 23.58 -0.88
N ILE A 10 -2.42 22.52 -0.64
CA ILE A 10 -3.40 21.98 -1.58
C ILE A 10 -4.81 22.26 -1.04
N ILE A 11 -5.70 22.72 -1.92
CA ILE A 11 -7.13 22.89 -1.63
C ILE A 11 -7.89 21.95 -2.57
N ILE A 12 -8.76 21.11 -2.00
CA ILE A 12 -9.56 20.14 -2.75
C ILE A 12 -11.03 20.42 -2.46
N GLU A 13 -11.78 20.73 -3.50
CA GLU A 13 -13.23 20.90 -3.41
C GLU A 13 -13.93 19.56 -3.64
N LEU A 14 -14.83 19.20 -2.73
CA LEU A 14 -15.55 17.93 -2.75
C LEU A 14 -17.04 18.16 -2.51
N PRO A 15 -17.93 17.38 -3.14
CA PRO A 15 -19.33 17.34 -2.75
C PRO A 15 -19.46 17.04 -1.25
N LYS A 16 -20.41 17.71 -0.59
CA LYS A 16 -20.58 17.65 0.88
C LYS A 16 -20.67 16.22 1.42
N ASP A 17 -21.31 15.31 0.68
CA ASP A 17 -21.46 13.92 1.09
C ASP A 17 -20.15 13.12 0.97
N GLN A 18 -19.32 13.43 -0.01
CA GLN A 18 -18.00 12.80 -0.16
C GLN A 18 -17.04 13.29 0.93
N HIS A 19 -17.08 14.58 1.28
CA HIS A 19 -16.32 15.11 2.41
C HIS A 19 -16.69 14.42 3.73
N LYS A 20 -17.99 14.18 3.98
CA LYS A 20 -18.44 13.41 5.16
C LYS A 20 -17.92 11.97 5.15
N LYS A 21 -17.99 11.29 4.00
CA LYS A 21 -17.48 9.92 3.85
C LYS A 21 -15.98 9.85 4.11
N LEU A 22 -15.20 10.79 3.58
CA LEU A 22 -13.76 10.88 3.84
C LEU A 22 -13.46 11.05 5.33
N LYS A 23 -14.18 11.95 6.00
CA LYS A 23 -14.03 12.18 7.44
C LYS A 23 -14.36 10.93 8.26
N ALA A 24 -15.43 10.22 7.91
CA ALA A 24 -15.81 8.98 8.59
C ALA A 24 -14.73 7.89 8.42
N ARG A 25 -14.21 7.71 7.20
CA ARG A 25 -13.11 6.78 6.93
C ARG A 25 -11.85 7.13 7.72
N ALA A 26 -11.49 8.41 7.78
CA ALA A 26 -10.37 8.90 8.58
C ALA A 26 -10.49 8.50 10.05
N ALA A 27 -11.67 8.72 10.65
CA ALA A 27 -11.93 8.34 12.03
C ALA A 27 -11.83 6.83 12.28
N ILE A 28 -12.39 6.01 11.37
CA ILE A 28 -12.36 4.54 11.49
C ILE A 28 -10.92 4.02 11.42
N LEU A 29 -10.10 4.58 10.53
CA LEU A 29 -8.72 4.17 10.32
C LEU A 29 -7.75 4.75 11.34
N GLY A 30 -8.20 5.64 12.25
CA GLY A 30 -7.32 6.34 13.17
C GLY A 30 -6.35 7.30 12.48
N LYS A 31 -6.67 7.77 11.28
CA LYS A 31 -5.85 8.66 10.44
C LYS A 31 -6.48 10.03 10.30
N SER A 32 -5.67 11.03 9.97
CA SER A 32 -6.15 12.32 9.49
C SER A 32 -6.62 12.22 8.03
N MET A 33 -7.54 13.11 7.62
CA MET A 33 -7.95 13.20 6.21
C MET A 33 -6.76 13.55 5.30
N ARG A 34 -5.77 14.30 5.82
CA ARG A 34 -4.53 14.61 5.11
C ARG A 34 -3.74 13.35 4.80
N GLU A 35 -3.55 12.47 5.77
CA GLU A 35 -2.81 11.21 5.57
C GLU A 35 -3.49 10.33 4.54
N ILE A 36 -4.81 10.19 4.59
CA ILE A 36 -5.55 9.42 3.56
C ILE A 36 -5.34 9.99 2.16
N VAL A 37 -5.39 11.31 2.01
CA VAL A 37 -5.17 11.97 0.70
C VAL A 37 -3.73 11.77 0.24
N LEU A 38 -2.74 11.92 1.12
CA LEU A 38 -1.34 11.70 0.77
C LEU A 38 -1.05 10.23 0.43
N GLU A 39 -1.61 9.27 1.15
CA GLU A 39 -1.52 7.84 0.85
C GLU A 39 -2.12 7.50 -0.50
N SER A 40 -3.31 8.05 -0.79
CA SER A 40 -4.00 7.81 -2.08
C SER A 40 -3.24 8.40 -3.28
N LEU A 41 -2.39 9.40 -3.03
CA LEU A 41 -1.52 10.00 -4.04
C LEU A 41 -0.12 9.41 -4.03
N GLU A 42 0.14 8.39 -3.19
CA GLU A 42 1.47 7.79 -3.00
C GLU A 42 2.54 8.83 -2.59
N LEU A 43 2.10 9.87 -1.86
CA LEU A 43 2.95 10.98 -1.38
C LEU A 43 3.32 10.85 0.10
N THR A 44 3.13 9.67 0.72
CA THR A 44 3.67 9.40 2.06
C THR A 44 5.17 9.14 1.98
N GLN A 45 5.89 9.35 3.09
CA GLN A 45 7.33 9.05 3.15
C GLN A 45 7.63 7.61 2.71
N GLU A 46 6.78 6.65 3.08
CA GLU A 46 6.90 5.25 2.68
C GLU A 46 6.79 5.02 1.17
N CYS A 47 6.05 5.87 0.45
CA CYS A 47 5.91 5.81 -1.02
C CYS A 47 6.92 6.71 -1.76
N MET A 48 7.39 7.80 -1.12
CA MET A 48 8.33 8.74 -1.74
C MET A 48 9.77 8.24 -1.74
N TYR A 49 10.15 7.36 -0.80
CA TYR A 49 11.49 6.76 -0.73
C TYR A 49 11.60 5.41 -1.44
N SER A 50 10.51 4.97 -2.05
CA SER A 50 10.42 3.69 -2.73
C SER A 50 10.29 3.91 -4.22
N ASP A 51 11.40 3.79 -4.93
CA ASP A 51 11.34 3.03 -6.17
C ASP A 51 10.89 1.62 -5.74
N HIS A 52 9.58 1.35 -5.65
CA HIS A 52 9.01 0.06 -5.22
C HIS A 52 9.26 -1.01 -6.29
N SER A 53 10.52 -1.21 -6.66
CA SER A 53 10.97 -2.49 -7.18
C SER A 53 10.94 -3.47 -6.00
N PRO A 54 10.35 -4.66 -6.17
CA PRO A 54 10.44 -5.69 -5.15
C PRO A 54 11.90 -5.90 -4.75
N ASN A 55 12.18 -6.23 -3.49
CA ASN A 55 13.55 -6.54 -3.09
C ASN A 55 14.08 -7.76 -3.87
N VAL A 56 15.40 -8.00 -3.82
CA VAL A 56 16.07 -9.05 -4.59
C VAL A 56 15.43 -10.43 -4.40
N GLU A 57 15.01 -10.77 -3.17
CA GLU A 57 14.37 -12.05 -2.88
C GLU A 57 12.98 -12.17 -3.53
N THR A 58 12.20 -11.08 -3.51
CA THR A 58 10.90 -11.05 -4.18
C THR A 58 11.05 -11.08 -5.70
N GLN A 59 12.01 -10.35 -6.28
CA GLN A 59 12.29 -10.41 -7.72
C GLN A 59 12.68 -11.83 -8.17
N LYS A 60 13.55 -12.48 -7.40
CA LYS A 60 13.95 -13.88 -7.65
C LYS A 60 12.76 -14.84 -7.55
N SER A 61 11.86 -14.60 -6.60
CA SER A 61 10.63 -15.39 -6.46
C SER A 61 9.71 -15.23 -7.67
N ILE A 62 9.54 -13.99 -8.17
CA ILE A 62 8.78 -13.72 -9.40
C ILE A 62 9.41 -14.43 -10.59
N GLN A 63 10.73 -14.33 -10.77
CA GLN A 63 11.44 -15.02 -11.85
C GLN A 63 11.26 -16.53 -11.78
N ASN A 64 11.34 -17.14 -10.59
CA ASN A 64 11.10 -18.57 -10.43
C ASN A 64 9.68 -18.96 -10.86
N ILE A 65 8.68 -18.15 -10.51
CA ILE A 65 7.28 -18.38 -10.91
C ILE A 65 7.15 -18.33 -12.45
N GLU A 66 7.72 -17.32 -13.10
CA GLU A 66 7.68 -17.17 -14.56
C GLU A 66 8.39 -18.32 -15.30
N GLU A 67 9.46 -18.85 -14.73
CA GLU A 67 10.19 -20.02 -15.24
C GLU A 67 9.53 -21.37 -14.88
N GLY A 68 8.41 -21.37 -14.16
CA GLY A 68 7.72 -22.58 -13.70
C GLY A 68 8.49 -23.37 -12.64
N LYS A 69 9.43 -22.72 -11.95
CA LYS A 69 10.28 -23.31 -10.90
C LYS A 69 9.71 -23.05 -9.53
N ASN A 70 9.90 -24.02 -8.63
CA ASN A 70 9.51 -23.91 -7.22
C ASN A 70 8.00 -23.63 -6.99
N LEU A 71 7.16 -24.06 -7.93
CA LEU A 71 5.71 -24.05 -7.81
C LEU A 71 5.25 -25.36 -7.16
N THR A 72 4.25 -25.28 -6.29
CA THR A 72 3.60 -26.45 -5.72
C THR A 72 2.11 -26.35 -5.96
N GLU A 73 1.52 -27.45 -6.42
CA GLU A 73 0.09 -27.54 -6.73
C GLU A 73 -0.62 -28.30 -5.61
N TYR A 74 -1.84 -27.87 -5.31
CA TYR A 74 -2.70 -28.50 -4.31
C TYR A 74 -4.09 -28.68 -4.89
N THR A 75 -4.75 -29.77 -4.50
CA THR A 75 -6.04 -30.17 -5.07
C THR A 75 -7.23 -29.61 -4.30
N SER A 76 -7.02 -29.17 -3.05
CA SER A 76 -8.05 -28.54 -2.23
C SER A 76 -7.47 -27.47 -1.31
N LEU A 77 -8.36 -26.63 -0.77
CA LEU A 77 -7.98 -25.59 0.19
C LEU A 77 -7.45 -26.21 1.49
N GLU A 78 -8.01 -27.32 1.94
CA GLU A 78 -7.56 -28.01 3.15
C GLU A 78 -6.12 -28.51 3.02
N ASP A 79 -5.75 -29.02 1.85
CA ASP A 79 -4.39 -29.51 1.56
C ASP A 79 -3.36 -28.37 1.56
N LEU A 80 -3.73 -27.22 0.97
CA LEU A 80 -2.94 -26.00 1.01
C LEU A 80 -2.76 -25.50 2.46
N SER A 81 -3.84 -25.41 3.23
CA SER A 81 -3.80 -24.94 4.62
C SER A 81 -2.88 -25.80 5.48
N LYS A 82 -2.99 -27.12 5.38
CA LYS A 82 -2.14 -28.07 6.10
C LYS A 82 -0.66 -27.88 5.80
N LYS A 83 -0.31 -27.57 4.54
CA LYS A 83 1.09 -27.38 4.13
C LYS A 83 1.66 -26.03 4.55
N LEU A 84 0.82 -25.01 4.63
CA LEU A 84 1.17 -23.68 5.15
C LEU A 84 1.24 -23.62 6.69
N GLY A 85 0.78 -24.67 7.38
CA GLY A 85 0.82 -24.77 8.84
C GLY A 85 -0.33 -24.06 9.55
N PHE A 86 -1.44 -23.87 8.84
CA PHE A 86 -2.71 -23.38 9.41
C PHE A 86 -3.59 -24.54 9.88
#